data_AF-A0A9E2C9Q6-F1
#
_entry.id   AF-A0A9E2C9Q6-F1
#
_cell.length_a   1.000
_cell.length_b   1.000
_cell.length_c   1.000
_cell.angle_alpha   90.00
_cell.angle_beta   90.00
_cell.angle_gamma   90.00
#
_symmetry.space_group_name_H-M   'P 1'
#
loop_
_entity.id
_entity.type
_entity.pdbx_description
1 polymer ?
#
loop_
_entity_poly.entity_id
_entity_poly.type
_entity_poly.pdbx_seq_one_letter_code
_entity_poly.pdbx_strand_id
1 'polypeptide(L)'
;MQIAGIEGLEGILIPPALIIQEFFAVELKTIDDLEAQAETLNAKMDELREEHGGEDGLLSNAMDDKQKISKKNLQIAIKELGRRNADNAEEYDELQYYKKLMDDEAEVQTKIKVAKVDLERKVIAQYPKLTIEEIKTIVIEKKWMHSMEQRIRIEMDNISHRLTQRIKELAERYETPLPMQAAEVSKLEVKVIGHLKRMGFTP
;
A
#
# COMPACT_ATOMS: atom_id res chain seq x y z
N MET A 1 -5.90 -0.75 9.82
CA MET A 1 -7.33 -0.93 10.11
C MET A 1 -7.62 -0.46 11.53
N GLN A 2 -8.36 0.63 11.69
CA GLN A 2 -8.96 0.99 12.98
C GLN A 2 -10.29 0.26 13.08
N ILE A 3 -10.40 -0.56 14.10
CA ILE A 3 -11.58 -1.38 14.37
C ILE A 3 -12.27 -0.74 15.58
N ALA A 4 -13.44 -0.14 15.35
CA ALA A 4 -14.17 0.63 16.35
C ALA A 4 -14.63 -0.29 17.50
N GLY A 5 -14.12 -0.05 18.71
CA GLY A 5 -14.36 -0.91 19.90
C GLY A 5 -13.08 -1.48 20.52
N ILE A 6 -11.96 -1.44 19.80
CA ILE A 6 -10.64 -1.87 20.28
C ILE A 6 -9.87 -0.72 20.96
N GLU A 7 -10.34 0.53 20.85
CA GLU A 7 -9.71 1.74 21.43
C GLU A 7 -9.47 1.64 22.94
N GLY A 8 -10.26 0.85 23.68
CA GLY A 8 -10.05 0.62 25.13
C GLY A 8 -8.95 -0.39 25.47
N LEU A 9 -8.43 -1.13 24.49
CA LEU A 9 -7.36 -2.13 24.66
C LEU A 9 -5.99 -1.60 24.18
N GLU A 10 -5.95 -0.43 23.54
CA GLU A 10 -4.72 0.32 23.22
C GLU A 10 -4.05 0.79 24.52
N GLY A 11 -3.22 -0.09 25.09
CA GLY A 11 -2.56 0.13 26.39
C GLY A 11 -2.31 -1.14 27.19
N ILE A 12 -2.88 -2.28 26.77
CA ILE A 12 -2.63 -3.58 27.38
C ILE A 12 -1.30 -4.16 26.88
N LEU A 13 -0.61 -4.90 27.74
CA LEU A 13 0.69 -5.54 27.49
C LEU A 13 0.74 -6.28 26.14
N ILE A 14 -0.38 -6.90 25.73
CA ILE A 14 -0.54 -7.64 24.47
C ILE A 14 -1.47 -6.90 23.50
N PRO A 15 -0.93 -6.34 22.40
CA PRO A 15 -1.72 -5.71 21.34
C PRO A 15 -2.73 -6.68 20.68
N PRO A 16 -3.95 -6.23 20.38
CA PRO A 16 -4.97 -7.02 19.67
C PRO A 16 -4.50 -7.52 18.30
N ALA A 17 -3.68 -6.73 17.61
CA ALA A 17 -3.08 -7.12 16.33
C ALA A 17 -2.26 -8.41 16.44
N LEU A 18 -1.53 -8.63 17.55
CA LEU A 18 -0.76 -9.86 17.76
C LEU A 18 -1.68 -11.05 18.05
N ILE A 19 -2.76 -10.85 18.79
CA ILE A 19 -3.75 -11.92 19.02
C ILE A 19 -4.43 -12.33 17.72
N ILE A 20 -4.78 -11.36 16.87
CA ILE A 20 -5.37 -11.64 15.56
C ILE A 20 -4.38 -12.43 14.70
N GLN A 21 -3.11 -12.02 14.66
CA GLN A 21 -2.08 -12.70 13.86
C GLN A 21 -1.81 -14.14 14.32
N GLU A 22 -1.79 -14.41 15.63
CA GLU A 22 -1.46 -15.74 16.14
C GLU A 22 -2.66 -16.70 16.16
N PHE A 23 -3.87 -16.21 16.47
CA PHE A 23 -5.04 -17.08 16.71
C PHE A 23 -6.13 -16.97 15.65
N PHE A 24 -6.20 -15.87 14.90
CA PHE A 24 -7.29 -15.58 13.96
C PHE A 24 -6.77 -15.20 12.57
N ALA A 25 -5.62 -15.77 12.18
CA ALA A 25 -5.02 -15.53 10.86
C ALA A 25 -5.94 -15.97 9.71
N VAL A 26 -6.74 -17.01 9.91
CA VAL A 26 -7.71 -17.49 8.91
C VAL A 26 -8.83 -16.47 8.76
N GLU A 27 -9.42 -15.99 9.86
CA GLU A 27 -10.45 -14.96 9.82
C GLU A 27 -9.93 -13.65 9.23
N LEU A 28 -8.72 -13.23 9.58
CA LEU A 28 -8.09 -12.06 8.98
C LEU A 28 -7.96 -12.23 7.46
N LYS A 29 -7.45 -13.39 7.02
CA LYS A 29 -7.34 -13.69 5.58
C LYS A 29 -8.70 -13.67 4.89
N THR A 30 -9.75 -14.20 5.51
CA THR A 30 -11.10 -14.14 4.92
C THR A 30 -11.62 -12.70 4.78
N ILE A 31 -11.27 -11.81 5.71
CA ILE A 31 -11.61 -10.39 5.60
C ILE A 31 -10.82 -9.75 4.46
N ASP A 32 -9.52 -10.03 4.38
CA ASP A 32 -8.65 -9.52 3.31
C ASP A 32 -9.14 -10.00 1.92
N ASP A 33 -9.54 -11.27 1.80
CA ASP A 33 -10.08 -11.84 0.56
C ASP A 33 -11.41 -11.18 0.17
N LEU A 34 -12.28 -10.86 1.14
CA LEU A 34 -13.53 -10.14 0.89
C LEU A 34 -13.28 -8.67 0.53
N GLU A 35 -12.30 -8.02 1.15
CA GLU A 35 -11.90 -6.65 0.80
C GLU A 35 -11.34 -6.59 -0.62
N ALA A 36 -10.50 -7.55 -1.01
CA ALA A 36 -10.00 -7.67 -2.38
C ALA A 36 -11.14 -7.92 -3.40
N GLN A 37 -12.16 -8.71 -3.02
CA GLN A 37 -13.35 -8.89 -3.85
C GLN A 37 -14.14 -7.59 -4.00
N ALA A 38 -14.32 -6.82 -2.93
CA ALA A 38 -14.98 -5.52 -3.00
C ALA A 38 -14.21 -4.52 -3.87
N GLU A 39 -12.88 -4.48 -3.77
CA GLU A 39 -12.03 -3.67 -4.66
C GLU A 39 -12.18 -4.10 -6.12
N THR A 40 -12.20 -5.40 -6.39
CA THR A 40 -12.41 -5.94 -7.74
C THR A 40 -13.79 -5.57 -8.31
N LEU A 41 -14.84 -5.62 -7.49
CA LEU A 41 -16.19 -5.21 -7.91
C LEU A 41 -16.25 -3.70 -8.18
N ASN A 42 -15.61 -2.89 -7.34
CA ASN A 42 -15.51 -1.45 -7.56
C ASN A 42 -14.74 -1.11 -8.84
N ALA A 43 -13.59 -1.77 -9.08
CA ALA A 43 -12.83 -1.60 -10.31
C ALA A 43 -13.67 -1.91 -11.56
N LYS A 44 -14.43 -3.03 -11.55
CA LYS A 44 -15.34 -3.35 -12.66
C LYS A 44 -16.45 -2.33 -12.85
N MET A 45 -17.02 -1.80 -11.77
CA MET A 45 -18.02 -0.75 -11.87
C MET A 45 -17.44 0.56 -12.41
N ASP A 46 -16.18 0.87 -12.09
CA ASP A 46 -15.47 2.04 -12.63
C ASP A 46 -15.15 1.85 -14.11
N GLU A 47 -14.67 0.68 -14.53
CA GLU A 47 -14.45 0.33 -15.95
C GLU A 47 -15.73 0.52 -16.77
N LEU A 48 -16.87 -0.04 -16.32
CA LEU A 48 -18.15 0.11 -17.01
C LEU A 48 -18.62 1.57 -17.06
N ARG A 49 -18.35 2.36 -16.00
CA ARG A 49 -18.69 3.79 -15.99
C ARG A 49 -17.84 4.57 -16.99
N GLU A 50 -16.57 4.23 -17.16
CA GLU A 50 -15.70 4.88 -18.14
C GLU A 50 -16.07 4.50 -19.58
N GLU A 51 -16.42 3.23 -19.82
CA GLU A 51 -16.79 2.74 -21.16
C GLU A 51 -18.19 3.17 -21.60
N HIS A 52 -19.17 3.14 -20.69
CA HIS A 52 -20.58 3.32 -21.01
C HIS A 52 -21.23 4.56 -20.35
N GLY A 53 -20.47 5.42 -19.67
CA GLY A 53 -20.98 6.61 -19.00
C GLY A 53 -20.97 7.90 -19.82
N GLY A 54 -20.42 7.90 -21.05
CA GLY A 54 -20.40 9.07 -21.94
C GLY A 54 -21.80 9.48 -22.45
N GLU A 55 -21.91 10.61 -23.17
CA GLU A 55 -23.19 11.18 -23.62
C GLU A 55 -24.06 10.19 -24.42
N ASP A 56 -23.46 9.29 -25.21
CA ASP A 56 -24.12 8.22 -25.98
C ASP A 56 -23.97 6.81 -25.35
N GLY A 57 -23.54 6.73 -24.09
CA GLY A 57 -23.25 5.47 -23.42
C GLY A 57 -24.50 4.79 -22.82
N LEU A 58 -24.45 3.45 -22.74
CA LEU A 58 -25.55 2.62 -22.21
C LEU A 58 -25.88 2.89 -20.72
N LEU A 59 -25.01 3.58 -19.99
CA LEU A 59 -25.20 3.97 -18.60
C LEU A 59 -25.46 5.47 -18.42
N SER A 60 -25.48 6.26 -19.50
CA SER A 60 -25.66 7.71 -19.49
C SER A 60 -26.90 8.14 -18.69
N ASN A 61 -28.03 7.46 -18.92
CA ASN A 61 -29.31 7.73 -18.26
C ASN A 61 -29.28 7.45 -16.73
N ALA A 62 -28.32 6.67 -16.24
CA ALA A 62 -28.18 6.34 -14.81
C ALA A 62 -27.14 7.23 -14.09
N MET A 63 -26.36 8.02 -14.83
CA MET A 63 -25.31 8.90 -14.31
C MET A 63 -25.89 10.16 -13.68
N ASP A 64 -25.23 10.68 -12.65
CA ASP A 64 -25.50 12.02 -12.09
C ASP A 64 -24.55 13.08 -12.65
N ASP A 65 -24.79 14.35 -12.30
CA ASP A 65 -23.94 15.50 -12.68
C ASP A 65 -22.48 15.38 -12.20
N LYS A 66 -22.18 14.42 -11.31
CA LYS A 66 -20.84 14.12 -10.79
C LYS A 66 -20.26 12.83 -11.37
N GLN A 67 -20.83 12.35 -12.49
CA GLN A 67 -20.42 11.13 -13.19
C GLN A 67 -20.54 9.86 -12.33
N LYS A 68 -21.38 9.85 -11.29
CA LYS A 68 -21.60 8.68 -10.41
C LYS A 68 -22.96 8.04 -10.67
N ILE A 69 -23.05 6.74 -10.43
CA ILE A 69 -24.31 6.00 -10.50
C ILE A 69 -24.74 5.66 -9.07
N SER A 70 -25.88 6.20 -8.65
CA SER A 70 -26.50 5.84 -7.37
C SER A 70 -27.53 4.74 -7.56
N LYS A 71 -27.79 3.94 -6.51
CA LYS A 71 -28.83 2.90 -6.52
C LYS A 71 -30.21 3.45 -6.91
N LYS A 72 -30.48 4.72 -6.55
CA LYS A 72 -31.72 5.42 -6.91
C LYS A 72 -31.77 5.73 -8.41
N ASN A 73 -30.71 6.32 -8.96
CA ASN A 73 -30.66 6.71 -10.36
C ASN A 73 -30.72 5.48 -11.27
N LEU A 74 -29.99 4.43 -10.92
CA LEU A 74 -30.02 3.17 -11.65
C LEU A 74 -31.43 2.54 -11.68
N GLN A 75 -32.17 2.60 -10.57
CA GLN A 75 -33.55 2.13 -10.53
C GLN A 75 -34.51 3.00 -11.34
N ILE A 76 -34.25 4.30 -11.47
CA ILE A 76 -35.04 5.20 -12.31
C ILE A 76 -34.77 4.88 -13.78
N ALA A 77 -33.49 4.80 -14.18
CA ALA A 77 -33.09 4.46 -15.55
C ALA A 77 -33.68 3.13 -16.02
N ILE A 78 -33.61 2.07 -15.20
CA ILE A 78 -34.21 0.76 -15.52
C ILE A 78 -35.74 0.85 -15.67
N LYS A 79 -36.42 1.70 -14.89
CA LYS A 79 -37.88 1.88 -15.00
C LYS A 79 -38.27 2.67 -16.24
N GLU A 80 -37.52 3.71 -16.56
CA GLU A 80 -37.76 4.56 -17.73
C GLU A 80 -37.49 3.81 -19.04
N LEU A 81 -36.47 2.94 -19.06
CA LEU A 81 -36.18 2.06 -20.19
C LEU A 81 -37.29 1.04 -20.46
N GLY A 82 -38.04 0.67 -19.42
CA GLY A 82 -39.19 -0.23 -19.52
C GLY A 82 -38.80 -1.71 -19.66
N ARG A 83 -39.58 -2.48 -20.43
CA ARG A 83 -39.31 -3.91 -20.65
C ARG A 83 -38.28 -4.08 -21.76
N ARG A 84 -37.43 -5.09 -21.62
CA ARG A 84 -36.50 -5.54 -22.65
C ARG A 84 -37.24 -5.85 -23.96
N ASN A 85 -36.82 -5.21 -25.03
CA ASN A 85 -37.29 -5.36 -26.40
C ASN A 85 -36.06 -5.49 -27.34
N ALA A 86 -36.26 -5.52 -28.65
CA ALA A 86 -35.14 -5.69 -29.61
C ALA A 86 -34.24 -4.45 -29.72
N ASP A 87 -34.78 -3.27 -29.43
CA ASP A 87 -34.11 -1.98 -29.63
C ASP A 87 -33.35 -1.51 -28.38
N ASN A 88 -33.76 -1.94 -27.17
CA ASN A 88 -33.15 -1.58 -25.89
C ASN A 88 -32.44 -2.74 -25.18
N ALA A 89 -32.25 -3.87 -25.87
CA ALA A 89 -31.70 -5.09 -25.28
C ALA A 89 -30.32 -4.85 -24.62
N GLU A 90 -29.42 -4.16 -25.32
CA GLU A 90 -28.05 -3.90 -24.86
C GLU A 90 -28.03 -2.96 -23.64
N GLU A 91 -28.77 -1.85 -23.69
CA GLU A 91 -28.87 -0.90 -22.57
C GLU A 91 -29.50 -1.56 -21.33
N TYR A 92 -30.55 -2.38 -21.54
CA TYR A 92 -31.23 -3.08 -20.45
C TYR A 92 -30.30 -4.09 -19.77
N ASP A 93 -29.58 -4.88 -20.57
CA ASP A 93 -28.69 -5.92 -20.07
C ASP A 93 -27.50 -5.28 -19.32
N GLU A 94 -26.96 -4.16 -19.80
CA GLU A 94 -25.87 -3.41 -19.15
C GLU A 94 -26.29 -2.77 -17.82
N LEU A 95 -27.45 -2.09 -17.78
CA LEU A 95 -28.00 -1.51 -16.55
C LEU A 95 -28.30 -2.60 -15.49
N GLN A 96 -28.79 -3.76 -15.92
CA GLN A 96 -29.02 -4.89 -15.00
C GLN A 96 -27.72 -5.52 -14.51
N TYR A 97 -26.70 -5.60 -15.37
CA TYR A 97 -25.37 -6.07 -14.97
C TYR A 97 -24.74 -5.13 -13.95
N TYR A 98 -24.76 -3.81 -14.21
CA TYR A 98 -24.28 -2.81 -13.27
C TYR A 98 -25.04 -2.87 -11.93
N LYS A 99 -26.36 -3.06 -11.97
CA LYS A 99 -27.17 -3.24 -10.76
C LYS A 99 -26.75 -4.46 -9.96
N LYS A 100 -26.48 -5.58 -10.64
CA LYS A 100 -26.00 -6.79 -9.99
C LYS A 100 -24.65 -6.54 -9.31
N LEU A 101 -23.72 -5.86 -9.97
CA LEU A 101 -22.42 -5.51 -9.37
C LEU A 101 -22.58 -4.63 -8.12
N MET A 102 -23.48 -3.63 -8.14
CA MET A 102 -23.78 -2.81 -6.96
C MET A 102 -24.40 -3.62 -5.82
N ASP A 103 -25.31 -4.55 -6.12
CA ASP A 103 -25.93 -5.40 -5.11
C ASP A 103 -24.92 -6.40 -4.51
N ASP A 104 -24.06 -7.00 -5.34
CA ASP A 104 -22.98 -7.90 -4.93
C ASP A 104 -21.94 -7.15 -4.06
N GLU A 105 -21.55 -5.93 -4.43
CA GLU A 105 -20.63 -5.09 -3.64
C GLU A 105 -21.22 -4.78 -2.26
N ALA A 106 -22.49 -4.39 -2.20
CA ALA A 106 -23.18 -4.11 -0.94
C ALA A 106 -23.29 -5.35 -0.04
N GLU A 107 -23.51 -6.54 -0.62
CA GLU A 107 -23.52 -7.80 0.11
C GLU A 107 -22.14 -8.12 0.68
N VAL A 108 -21.08 -7.98 -0.12
CA VAL A 108 -19.69 -8.19 0.30
C VAL A 108 -19.31 -7.21 1.42
N GLN A 109 -19.65 -5.92 1.29
CA GLN A 109 -19.43 -4.92 2.36
C GLN A 109 -20.15 -5.29 3.66
N THR A 110 -21.36 -5.83 3.56
CA THR A 110 -22.10 -6.30 4.73
C THR A 110 -21.40 -7.50 5.38
N LYS A 111 -20.93 -8.46 4.57
CA LYS A 111 -20.14 -9.61 5.05
C LYS A 111 -18.85 -9.16 5.74
N ILE A 112 -18.13 -8.18 5.18
CA ILE A 112 -16.92 -7.61 5.78
C ILE A 112 -17.24 -7.01 7.16
N LYS A 113 -18.30 -6.20 7.27
CA LYS A 113 -18.70 -5.61 8.55
C LYS A 113 -19.05 -6.67 9.60
N VAL A 114 -19.82 -7.68 9.21
CA VAL A 114 -20.19 -8.79 10.11
C VAL A 114 -18.95 -9.58 10.54
N ALA A 115 -18.06 -9.89 9.61
CA ALA A 115 -16.82 -10.62 9.88
C ALA A 115 -15.88 -9.86 10.83
N LYS A 116 -15.75 -8.53 10.66
CA LYS A 116 -14.97 -7.66 11.55
C LYS A 116 -15.52 -7.66 12.97
N VAL A 117 -16.83 -7.49 13.14
CA VAL A 117 -17.48 -7.52 14.46
C VAL A 117 -17.37 -8.91 15.11
N ASP A 118 -17.49 -9.99 14.34
CA ASP A 118 -17.29 -11.34 14.87
C ASP A 118 -15.83 -11.57 15.30
N LEU A 119 -14.87 -11.11 14.49
CA LEU A 119 -13.44 -11.18 14.82
C LEU A 119 -13.14 -10.40 16.10
N GLU A 120 -13.65 -9.18 16.25
CA GLU A 120 -13.52 -8.40 17.50
C GLU A 120 -14.00 -9.17 18.71
N ARG A 121 -15.21 -9.74 18.63
CA ARG A 121 -15.81 -10.50 19.71
C ARG A 121 -14.97 -11.73 20.06
N LYS A 122 -14.47 -12.45 19.06
CA LYS A 122 -13.58 -13.60 19.23
C LYS A 122 -12.26 -13.21 19.89
N VAL A 123 -11.65 -12.10 19.47
CA VAL A 123 -10.42 -11.57 20.04
C VAL A 123 -10.61 -11.22 21.51
N ILE A 124 -11.67 -10.48 21.86
CA ILE A 124 -12.01 -10.14 23.25
C ILE A 124 -12.22 -11.42 24.09
N ALA A 125 -12.92 -12.42 23.53
CA ALA A 125 -13.15 -13.70 24.22
C ALA A 125 -11.88 -14.57 24.35
N GLN A 126 -10.84 -14.30 23.56
CA GLN A 126 -9.58 -15.03 23.60
C GLN A 126 -8.66 -14.54 24.72
N TYR A 127 -8.64 -13.23 24.99
CA TYR A 127 -7.82 -12.63 26.06
C TYR A 127 -7.88 -13.34 27.42
N PRO A 128 -9.06 -13.67 28.00
CA PRO A 128 -9.14 -14.34 29.30
C PRO A 128 -8.74 -15.82 29.24
N LYS A 129 -8.63 -16.43 28.05
CA LYS A 129 -8.24 -17.84 27.88
C LYS A 129 -6.74 -18.05 27.78
N LEU A 130 -5.96 -16.97 27.61
CA LEU A 130 -4.52 -17.04 27.44
C LEU A 130 -3.85 -17.55 28.73
N THR A 131 -3.01 -18.56 28.58
CA THR A 131 -2.17 -19.07 29.65
C THR A 131 -0.96 -18.16 29.88
N ILE A 132 -0.33 -18.27 31.06
CA ILE A 132 0.86 -17.47 31.40
C ILE A 132 2.02 -17.74 30.42
N GLU A 133 2.16 -18.98 29.95
CA GLU A 133 3.20 -19.36 28.99
C GLU A 133 2.97 -18.73 27.61
N GLU A 134 1.73 -18.74 27.13
CA GLU A 134 1.34 -18.06 25.89
C GLU A 134 1.55 -16.55 26.00
N ILE A 135 1.16 -15.95 27.13
CA ILE A 135 1.37 -14.52 27.39
C ILE A 135 2.86 -14.17 27.33
N LYS A 136 3.72 -14.94 28.00
CA LYS A 136 5.17 -14.71 27.97
C LYS A 136 5.72 -14.81 26.55
N THR A 137 5.30 -15.82 25.80
CA THR A 137 5.74 -16.02 24.41
C THR A 137 5.32 -14.85 23.53
N ILE A 138 4.07 -14.39 23.63
CA ILE A 138 3.55 -13.28 22.81
C ILE A 138 4.27 -11.97 23.17
N VAL A 139 4.49 -11.69 24.45
CA VAL A 139 5.11 -10.42 24.88
C VAL A 139 6.61 -10.39 24.60
N ILE A 140 7.34 -11.47 24.91
CA ILE A 140 8.78 -11.49 24.77
C ILE A 140 9.15 -11.72 23.31
N GLU A 141 8.72 -12.83 22.72
CA GLU A 141 9.15 -13.23 21.37
C GLU A 141 8.44 -12.40 20.30
N LYS A 142 7.09 -12.35 20.35
CA LYS A 142 6.31 -11.78 19.25
C LYS A 142 6.23 -10.25 19.26
N LYS A 143 6.29 -9.63 20.43
CA LYS A 143 6.25 -8.16 20.56
C LYS A 143 7.65 -7.55 20.63
N TRP A 144 8.42 -7.89 21.66
CA TRP A 144 9.67 -7.19 21.95
C TRP A 144 10.84 -7.67 21.10
N MET A 145 11.11 -8.97 21.04
CA MET A 145 12.19 -9.52 20.21
C MET A 145 11.98 -9.17 18.74
N HIS A 146 10.75 -9.34 18.23
CA HIS A 146 10.41 -8.91 16.87
C HIS A 146 10.64 -7.39 16.65
N SER A 147 10.17 -6.52 17.55
CA SER A 147 10.36 -5.07 17.39
C SER A 147 11.83 -4.67 17.46
N MET A 148 12.62 -5.29 18.33
CA MET A 148 14.06 -5.05 18.44
C MET A 148 14.78 -5.51 17.18
N GLU A 149 14.46 -6.70 16.67
CA GLU A 149 15.04 -7.22 15.43
C GLU A 149 14.75 -6.29 14.24
N GLN A 150 13.50 -5.86 14.09
CA GLN A 150 13.11 -4.92 13.02
C GLN A 150 13.87 -3.60 13.13
N ARG A 151 14.02 -3.04 14.33
CA ARG A 151 14.79 -1.80 14.54
C ARG A 151 16.27 -1.97 14.20
N ILE A 152 16.88 -3.10 14.56
CA ILE A 152 18.27 -3.39 14.22
C ILE A 152 18.45 -3.50 12.70
N ARG A 153 17.53 -4.20 12.01
CA ARG A 153 17.55 -4.32 10.54
C ARG A 153 17.44 -2.96 9.86
N ILE A 154 16.45 -2.15 10.27
CA ILE A 154 16.27 -0.80 9.73
C ILE A 154 17.50 0.08 9.96
N GLU A 155 18.13 -0.01 11.14
CA GLU A 155 19.35 0.76 11.41
C GLU A 155 20.54 0.30 10.55
N MET A 156 20.65 -1.01 10.29
CA MET A 156 21.66 -1.55 9.38
C MET A 156 21.49 -1.02 7.95
N ASP A 157 20.25 -0.95 7.47
CA ASP A 157 19.93 -0.39 6.16
C ASP A 157 20.23 1.12 6.12
N ASN A 158 19.88 1.85 7.18
CA ASN A 158 20.19 3.29 7.31
C ASN A 158 21.70 3.57 7.29
N ILE A 159 22.50 2.77 8.01
CA ILE A 159 23.96 2.89 8.01
C ILE A 159 24.50 2.67 6.60
N SER A 160 23.98 1.66 5.90
CA SER A 160 24.37 1.34 4.52
C SER A 160 24.06 2.50 3.58
N HIS A 161 22.84 3.05 3.63
CA HIS A 161 22.45 4.22 2.86
C HIS A 161 23.33 5.43 3.16
N ARG A 162 23.60 5.71 4.44
CA ARG A 162 24.48 6.82 4.84
C ARG A 162 25.90 6.64 4.30
N LEU A 163 26.43 5.42 4.32
CA LEU A 163 27.75 5.13 3.75
C LEU A 163 27.75 5.35 2.23
N THR A 164 26.73 4.87 1.51
CA THR A 164 26.59 5.07 0.07
C THR A 164 26.53 6.56 -0.29
N GLN A 165 25.74 7.35 0.44
CA GLN A 165 25.67 8.79 0.26
C GLN A 165 27.03 9.45 0.46
N ARG A 166 27.74 9.08 1.54
CA ARG A 166 29.07 9.63 1.83
C ARG A 166 30.12 9.26 0.78
N ILE A 167 30.05 8.05 0.22
CA ILE A 167 30.92 7.63 -0.91
C ILE A 167 30.61 8.49 -2.14
N LYS A 168 29.32 8.71 -2.45
CA LYS A 168 28.90 9.56 -3.57
C LYS A 168 29.38 11.01 -3.39
N GLU A 169 29.15 11.59 -2.22
CA GLU A 169 29.65 12.93 -1.88
C GLU A 169 31.17 13.04 -2.03
N LEU A 170 31.91 12.01 -1.60
CA LEU A 170 33.36 11.99 -1.73
C LEU A 170 33.78 11.92 -3.20
N ALA A 171 33.14 11.06 -3.99
CA ALA A 171 33.41 10.94 -5.42
C ALA A 171 33.18 12.28 -6.13
N GLU A 172 32.02 12.92 -5.92
CA GLU A 172 31.67 14.23 -6.49
C GLU A 172 32.65 15.32 -6.03
N ARG A 173 33.04 15.33 -4.75
CA ARG A 173 33.97 16.33 -4.21
C ARG A 173 35.36 16.22 -4.83
N TYR A 174 35.84 15.01 -5.10
CA TYR A 174 37.20 14.80 -5.64
C TYR A 174 37.24 14.69 -7.17
N GLU A 175 36.09 14.63 -7.84
CA GLU A 175 35.97 14.51 -9.29
C GLU A 175 36.77 15.58 -10.04
N THR A 176 36.70 16.84 -9.60
CA THR A 176 37.35 17.98 -10.26
C THR A 176 38.66 18.44 -9.62
N PRO A 177 38.82 18.56 -8.28
CA PRO A 177 40.05 19.11 -7.72
C PRO A 177 41.24 18.15 -7.79
N LEU A 178 41.02 16.82 -7.80
CA LEU A 178 42.10 15.85 -7.80
C LEU A 178 42.84 15.82 -9.16
N PRO A 179 42.15 15.81 -10.32
CA PRO A 179 42.80 16.03 -11.62
C PRO A 179 43.52 17.38 -11.73
N MET A 180 42.95 18.45 -11.18
CA MET A 180 43.57 19.79 -11.22
C MET A 180 44.91 19.81 -10.47
N GLN A 181 44.95 19.25 -9.26
CA GLN A 181 46.18 19.17 -8.46
C GLN A 181 47.23 18.28 -9.15
N ALA A 182 46.82 17.15 -9.74
CA ALA A 182 47.73 16.29 -10.49
C ALA A 182 48.35 17.01 -11.70
N ALA A 183 47.57 17.82 -12.42
CA ALA A 183 48.06 18.63 -13.53
C ALA A 183 49.04 19.72 -13.07
N GLU A 184 48.77 20.36 -11.93
CA GLU A 184 49.65 21.39 -11.37
C GLU A 184 50.99 20.81 -10.89
N VAL A 185 50.97 19.65 -10.23
CA VAL A 185 52.18 18.92 -9.82
C VAL A 185 53.00 18.55 -11.05
N SER A 186 52.38 17.95 -12.08
CA SER A 186 53.07 17.60 -13.33
C SER A 186 53.73 18.83 -13.98
N LYS A 187 53.05 19.98 -13.99
CA LYS A 187 53.60 21.24 -14.52
C LYS A 187 54.79 21.74 -13.71
N LEU A 188 54.75 21.64 -12.38
CA LEU A 188 55.85 22.04 -11.50
C LEU A 188 57.04 21.08 -11.63
N GLU A 189 56.79 19.77 -11.72
CA GLU A 189 57.84 18.76 -11.97
C GLU A 189 58.61 19.06 -13.26
N VAL A 190 57.90 19.34 -14.37
CA VAL A 190 58.54 19.72 -15.64
C VAL A 190 59.43 20.96 -15.47
N LYS A 191 58.97 21.98 -14.73
CA LYS A 191 59.79 23.16 -14.44
C LYS A 191 61.03 22.79 -13.63
N VAL A 192 60.87 22.05 -12.53
CA VAL A 192 61.99 21.64 -11.66
C VAL A 192 63.01 20.83 -12.45
N ILE A 193 62.58 19.84 -13.23
CA ILE A 193 63.47 19.06 -14.11
C ILE A 193 64.21 19.98 -15.09
N GLY A 194 63.53 20.96 -15.68
CA GLY A 194 64.16 21.95 -16.56
C GLY A 194 65.16 22.87 -15.85
N HIS A 195 64.94 23.19 -14.58
CA HIS A 195 65.90 23.93 -13.75
C HIS A 195 67.11 23.06 -13.38
N LEU A 196 66.89 21.81 -12.96
CA LEU A 196 67.96 20.87 -12.63
C LEU A 196 68.88 20.62 -13.83
N LYS A 197 68.31 20.38 -15.02
CA LYS A 197 69.09 20.26 -16.26
C LYS A 197 69.96 21.49 -16.55
N ARG A 198 69.42 22.69 -16.35
CA ARG A 198 70.19 23.95 -16.51
C ARG A 198 71.31 24.12 -15.49
N MET A 199 71.16 23.54 -14.30
CA MET A 199 72.17 23.53 -13.25
C MET A 199 73.23 22.43 -13.46
N GLY A 200 73.18 21.68 -14.57
CA GLY A 200 74.11 20.60 -14.86
C GLY A 200 73.76 19.27 -14.20
N PHE A 201 72.62 19.19 -13.50
CA PHE A 201 72.07 17.95 -12.98
C PHE A 201 71.20 17.31 -14.05
N THR A 202 71.68 16.23 -14.67
CA THR A 202 70.80 15.32 -15.41
C THR A 202 69.94 14.53 -14.41
N PRO A 203 68.63 14.38 -14.67
CA PRO A 203 67.77 13.56 -13.82
C PRO A 203 68.20 12.09 -13.82
#